data_AF-A0A2D5ASY7-F1
#
_entry.id   AF-A0A2D5ASY7-F1
#
_cell.length_a   1.000
_cell.length_b   1.000
_cell.length_c   1.000
_cell.angle_alpha   90.00
_cell.angle_beta   90.00
_cell.angle_gamma   90.00
#
_symmetry.space_group_name_H-M   'P 1'
#
loop_
_entity.id
_entity.type
_entity.pdbx_description
1 polymer ?
#
loop_
_entity_poly.entity_id
_entity_poly.type
_entity_poly.pdbx_seq_one_letter_code
_entity_poly.pdbx_strand_id
1 'polypeptide(L)'
;MSPVLRNRSRGHAIVAGLALSLLASCGSTRSQLVNDSPAVNDVWLQPSPILQQQLADEAQRLPWTRGFEHLEQIRWFASVGEPAYETLLRLAEDRRDRVAAAALAALGATLDRRLVSHIRMLKWSGERDQTDLGLERARALIRLGDWSEIPLLIRGLRDGRIYTRALCLDALREATHETHGFDPRSDAGVRKKSIERWESWWNDRAGDEFLRG
;
A
#
# COMPACT_ATOMS: atom_id res chain seq x y z
N MET A 1 -29.99 -71.40 -50.77
CA MET A 1 -28.67 -70.75 -50.90
C MET A 1 -27.84 -71.18 -49.70
N SER A 2 -26.80 -71.98 -49.97
CA SER A 2 -25.91 -72.64 -48.99
C SER A 2 -24.80 -71.69 -48.48
N PRO A 3 -23.79 -72.14 -47.72
CA PRO A 3 -23.72 -72.21 -46.25
C PRO A 3 -22.44 -71.49 -45.71
N VAL A 4 -22.05 -71.72 -44.44
CA VAL A 4 -20.67 -71.74 -43.83
C VAL A 4 -20.81 -71.37 -42.33
N LEU A 5 -20.78 -72.33 -41.39
CA LEU A 5 -19.60 -72.84 -40.63
C LEU A 5 -18.83 -71.67 -39.96
N ARG A 6 -18.61 -71.54 -38.64
CA ARG A 6 -17.99 -72.41 -37.62
C ARG A 6 -17.84 -71.49 -36.38
N ASN A 7 -18.18 -71.86 -35.15
CA ASN A 7 -17.42 -72.69 -34.20
C ASN A 7 -16.71 -71.86 -33.10
N ARG A 8 -16.94 -72.28 -31.85
CA ARG A 8 -16.10 -72.17 -30.64
C ARG A 8 -15.88 -70.81 -29.95
N SER A 9 -16.27 -70.81 -28.67
CA SER A 9 -15.41 -70.75 -27.45
C SER A 9 -16.02 -69.78 -26.43
N ARG A 10 -16.54 -70.29 -25.31
CA ARG A 10 -15.88 -70.40 -23.98
C ARG A 10 -15.37 -69.06 -23.45
N GLY A 11 -15.99 -68.61 -22.34
CA GLY A 11 -15.40 -67.61 -21.46
C GLY A 11 -16.38 -67.11 -20.41
N HIS A 12 -16.35 -67.72 -19.22
CA HIS A 12 -17.03 -67.24 -18.02
C HIS A 12 -16.25 -66.07 -17.43
N ALA A 13 -16.94 -65.08 -16.83
CA ALA A 13 -16.59 -64.40 -15.57
C ALA A 13 -17.45 -63.13 -15.46
N ILE A 14 -18.47 -63.12 -14.62
CA ILE A 14 -18.44 -62.48 -13.28
C ILE A 14 -17.95 -61.04 -13.35
N VAL A 15 -18.88 -60.08 -13.38
CA VAL A 15 -18.63 -58.70 -12.94
C VAL A 15 -19.42 -58.50 -11.66
N ALA A 16 -18.68 -58.53 -10.55
CA ALA A 16 -19.17 -58.15 -9.23
C ALA A 16 -19.30 -56.62 -9.14
N GLY A 17 -20.36 -56.18 -8.47
CA GLY A 17 -20.77 -54.77 -8.40
C GLY A 17 -19.78 -53.87 -7.67
N LEU A 18 -19.62 -52.66 -8.20
CA LEU A 18 -19.02 -51.53 -7.49
C LEU A 18 -20.13 -50.72 -6.82
N ALA A 19 -20.21 -50.79 -5.50
CA ALA A 19 -20.96 -49.84 -4.68
C ALA A 19 -20.05 -48.63 -4.37
N LEU A 20 -20.45 -47.44 -4.79
CA LEU A 20 -19.82 -46.18 -4.39
C LEU A 20 -20.25 -45.84 -2.96
N SER A 21 -19.30 -45.81 -2.03
CA SER A 21 -19.46 -45.22 -0.70
C SER A 21 -18.63 -43.94 -0.61
N LEU A 22 -19.32 -42.79 -0.66
CA LEU A 22 -18.81 -41.48 -0.27
C LEU A 22 -18.97 -41.32 1.25
N LEU A 23 -17.87 -41.20 1.98
CA LEU A 23 -17.88 -40.60 3.32
C LEU A 23 -16.66 -39.69 3.51
N ALA A 24 -16.97 -38.52 4.06
CA ALA A 24 -16.14 -37.34 4.17
C ALA A 24 -14.94 -37.55 5.11
N SER A 25 -13.77 -37.13 4.65
CA SER A 25 -12.58 -36.98 5.50
C SER A 25 -12.65 -35.61 6.19
N CYS A 26 -12.93 -35.60 7.49
CA CYS A 26 -12.69 -34.43 8.34
C CYS A 26 -11.19 -34.30 8.61
N GLY A 27 -10.46 -33.67 7.69
CA GLY A 27 -9.10 -33.20 7.93
C GLY A 27 -9.13 -31.88 8.71
N SER A 28 -8.91 -31.92 10.01
CA SER A 28 -8.62 -30.71 10.79
C SER A 28 -7.21 -30.24 10.44
N THR A 29 -7.07 -29.26 9.55
CA THR A 29 -5.78 -28.60 9.36
C THR A 29 -5.53 -27.68 10.56
N ARG A 30 -4.84 -28.22 11.56
CA ARG A 30 -4.20 -27.43 12.62
C ARG A 30 -3.13 -26.59 11.96
N SER A 31 -3.45 -25.35 11.58
CA SER A 31 -2.46 -24.36 11.17
C SER A 31 -1.57 -24.09 12.38
N GLN A 32 -0.41 -24.73 12.44
CA GLN A 32 0.67 -24.23 13.26
C GLN A 32 0.92 -22.80 12.82
N LEU A 33 0.70 -21.86 13.73
CA LEU A 33 1.27 -20.52 13.66
C LEU A 33 2.78 -20.71 13.68
N VAL A 34 3.34 -20.91 12.49
CA VAL A 34 4.77 -20.82 12.27
C VAL A 34 5.10 -19.34 12.40
N ASN A 35 5.61 -19.01 13.57
CA ASN A 35 6.26 -17.75 13.87
C ASN A 35 7.68 -17.79 13.27
N ASP A 36 7.77 -18.02 11.96
CA ASP A 36 8.98 -17.78 11.18
C ASP A 36 8.67 -16.57 10.31
N SER A 37 9.11 -15.38 10.73
CA SER A 37 9.28 -14.28 9.78
C SER A 37 10.33 -14.73 8.77
N PRO A 38 9.99 -15.02 7.50
CA PRO A 38 11.03 -15.03 6.51
C PRO A 38 11.39 -13.56 6.32
N ALA A 39 12.67 -13.21 6.38
CA ALA A 39 13.13 -12.02 5.69
C ALA A 39 12.52 -12.10 4.29
N VAL A 40 11.56 -11.22 4.00
CA VAL A 40 11.00 -11.07 2.67
C VAL A 40 12.22 -10.91 1.78
N ASN A 41 12.39 -11.78 0.79
CA ASN A 41 13.37 -11.52 -0.25
C ASN A 41 12.91 -10.22 -0.92
N ASP A 42 13.37 -9.07 -0.40
CA ASP A 42 13.14 -7.68 -0.82
C ASP A 42 13.78 -7.41 -2.19
N VAL A 43 13.69 -8.38 -3.10
CA VAL A 43 14.21 -8.26 -4.45
C VAL A 43 13.08 -7.72 -5.29
N TRP A 44 13.07 -6.39 -5.44
CA TRP A 44 12.20 -5.73 -6.39
C TRP A 44 12.49 -6.20 -7.81
N LEU A 45 11.47 -6.23 -8.65
CA LEU A 45 11.61 -6.35 -10.10
C LEU A 45 12.63 -5.33 -10.60
N GLN A 46 13.73 -5.81 -11.16
CA GLN A 46 14.78 -4.94 -11.67
C GLN A 46 14.37 -4.31 -13.01
N PRO A 47 14.59 -3.00 -13.22
CA PRO A 47 14.29 -2.37 -14.49
C PRO A 47 15.20 -2.89 -15.60
N SER A 48 14.70 -2.92 -16.83
CA SER A 48 15.57 -3.13 -18.01
C SER A 48 16.58 -1.98 -18.16
N PRO A 49 17.70 -2.16 -18.87
CA PRO A 49 18.68 -1.07 -19.05
C PRO A 49 18.08 0.23 -19.61
N ILE A 50 17.11 0.12 -20.52
CA ILE A 50 16.40 1.27 -21.11
C ILE A 50 15.55 1.95 -20.04
N LEU A 51 14.76 1.19 -19.27
CA LEU A 51 13.93 1.75 -18.21
C LEU A 51 14.78 2.35 -17.09
N GLN A 52 15.92 1.74 -16.77
CA GLN A 52 16.86 2.26 -15.79
C GLN A 52 17.39 3.64 -16.20
N GLN A 53 17.73 3.81 -17.48
CA GLN A 53 18.12 5.12 -18.01
C GLN A 53 16.97 6.14 -17.92
N GLN A 54 15.75 5.74 -18.31
CA GLN A 54 14.57 6.61 -18.20
C GLN A 54 14.31 7.04 -16.76
N LEU A 55 14.40 6.11 -15.80
CA LEU A 55 14.26 6.42 -14.37
C LEU A 55 15.31 7.42 -13.91
N ALA A 56 16.56 7.28 -14.36
CA ALA A 56 17.64 8.21 -14.02
C ALA A 56 17.40 9.61 -14.62
N ASP A 57 16.99 9.67 -15.89
CA ASP A 57 16.71 10.93 -16.59
C ASP A 57 15.54 11.68 -15.94
N GLU A 58 14.45 10.98 -15.63
CA GLU A 58 13.30 11.56 -14.95
C GLU A 58 13.65 12.01 -13.52
N ALA A 59 14.41 11.20 -12.77
CA ALA A 59 14.89 11.56 -11.43
C ALA A 59 15.74 12.84 -11.45
N GLN A 60 16.57 13.03 -12.48
CA GLN A 60 17.40 14.23 -12.62
C GLN A 60 16.58 15.48 -12.92
N ARG A 61 15.44 15.35 -13.60
CA ARG A 61 14.54 16.45 -13.94
C ARG A 61 13.67 16.90 -12.77
N LEU A 62 13.32 15.98 -11.87
CA LEU A 62 12.38 16.20 -10.76
C LEU A 62 12.58 17.49 -9.94
N PRO A 63 13.82 17.94 -9.64
CA PRO A 63 14.03 19.20 -8.91
C PRO A 63 13.55 20.46 -9.65
N TRP A 64 13.42 20.39 -10.96
CA TRP A 64 13.14 21.52 -11.84
C TRP A 64 11.70 21.54 -12.35
N THR A 65 10.95 20.45 -12.17
CA THR A 65 9.56 20.34 -12.63
C THR A 65 8.60 21.11 -11.72
N ARG A 66 7.56 21.71 -12.32
CA ARG A 66 6.53 22.48 -11.60
C ARG A 66 5.14 22.23 -12.16
N GLY A 67 4.12 22.56 -11.36
CA GLY A 67 2.72 22.50 -11.78
C GLY A 67 2.34 21.12 -12.33
N PHE A 68 1.74 21.11 -13.51
CA PHE A 68 1.24 19.89 -14.16
C PHE A 68 2.35 18.87 -14.47
N GLU A 69 3.50 19.32 -14.97
CA GLU A 69 4.64 18.44 -15.27
C GLU A 69 5.11 17.66 -14.03
N HIS A 70 5.15 18.33 -12.88
CA HIS A 70 5.52 17.71 -11.62
C HIS A 70 4.53 16.60 -11.21
N LEU A 71 3.23 16.83 -11.42
CA LEU A 71 2.19 15.84 -11.13
C LEU A 71 2.26 14.63 -12.07
N GLU A 72 2.49 14.86 -13.36
CA GLU A 72 2.65 13.79 -14.34
C GLU A 72 3.89 12.94 -14.06
N GLN A 73 4.97 13.57 -13.62
CA GLN A 73 6.18 12.85 -13.24
C GLN A 73 5.98 11.94 -12.02
N ILE A 74 5.28 12.43 -10.99
CA ILE A 74 4.86 11.61 -9.84
C ILE A 74 3.99 10.42 -10.29
N ARG A 75 3.01 10.68 -11.16
CA ARG A 75 2.11 9.65 -11.71
C ARG A 75 2.86 8.62 -12.54
N TRP A 76 3.83 9.06 -13.33
CA TRP A 76 4.66 8.19 -14.15
C TRP A 76 5.51 7.27 -13.26
N PHE A 77 6.20 7.81 -12.25
CA PHE A 77 6.94 6.98 -11.30
C PHE A 77 6.04 5.93 -10.61
N ALA A 78 4.84 6.34 -10.20
CA ALA A 78 3.87 5.43 -9.59
C ALA A 78 3.39 4.34 -10.57
N SER A 79 3.21 4.68 -11.85
CA SER A 79 2.74 3.73 -12.87
C SER A 79 3.82 2.74 -13.33
N VAL A 80 5.11 3.10 -13.21
CA VAL A 80 6.21 2.15 -13.39
C VAL A 80 6.16 1.06 -12.31
N GLY A 81 5.84 1.44 -11.07
CA GLY A 81 5.67 0.50 -9.96
C GLY A 81 7.00 -0.04 -9.44
N GLU A 82 7.05 -1.35 -9.17
CA GLU A 82 8.16 -2.02 -8.49
C GLU A 82 9.56 -1.71 -9.04
N PRO A 83 9.78 -1.63 -10.38
CA PRO A 83 11.08 -1.22 -10.94
C PRO A 83 11.56 0.18 -10.57
N ALA A 84 10.67 1.06 -10.11
CA ALA A 84 11.02 2.42 -9.68
C ALA A 84 11.34 2.51 -8.18
N TYR A 85 11.07 1.47 -7.38
CA TYR A 85 11.08 1.57 -5.90
C TYR A 85 12.44 1.99 -5.34
N GLU A 86 13.54 1.39 -5.80
CA GLU A 86 14.88 1.78 -5.32
C GLU A 86 15.23 3.24 -5.65
N THR A 87 14.88 3.69 -6.86
CA THR A 87 15.09 5.08 -7.29
C THR A 87 14.26 6.03 -6.43
N LEU A 88 13.00 5.71 -6.18
CA LEU A 88 12.10 6.51 -5.37
C LEU A 88 12.50 6.54 -3.90
N LEU A 89 12.90 5.42 -3.31
CA LEU A 89 13.39 5.37 -1.92
C LEU A 89 14.64 6.25 -1.75
N ARG A 90 15.56 6.23 -2.73
CA ARG A 90 16.72 7.14 -2.73
C ARG A 90 16.31 8.61 -2.86
N LEU A 91 15.34 8.93 -3.72
CA LEU A 91 14.83 10.28 -3.87
C LEU A 91 14.06 10.77 -2.63
N ALA A 92 13.44 9.88 -1.87
CA ALA A 92 12.77 10.19 -0.61
C ALA A 92 13.74 10.63 0.49
N GLU A 93 15.04 10.32 0.35
CA GLU A 93 16.12 10.81 1.22
C GLU A 93 16.80 12.08 0.69
N ASP A 94 16.36 12.61 -0.46
CA ASP A 94 16.95 13.82 -1.03
C ASP A 94 16.83 15.00 -0.05
N ARG A 95 17.90 15.80 0.02
CA ARG A 95 18.01 16.97 0.88
C ARG A 95 17.04 18.10 0.51
N ARG A 96 16.44 18.06 -0.68
CA ARG A 96 15.41 19.00 -1.11
C ARG A 96 14.04 18.41 -0.78
N ASP A 97 13.33 19.01 0.17
CA ASP A 97 12.02 18.54 0.64
C ASP A 97 11.00 18.32 -0.48
N ARG A 98 11.01 19.16 -1.51
CA ARG A 98 10.11 18.99 -2.68
C ARG A 98 10.38 17.69 -3.45
N VAL A 99 11.64 17.31 -3.60
CA VAL A 99 12.04 16.06 -4.30
C VAL A 99 11.62 14.86 -3.44
N ALA A 100 11.94 14.91 -2.14
CA ALA A 100 11.56 13.86 -1.20
C ALA A 100 10.04 13.68 -1.10
N ALA A 101 9.28 14.77 -1.02
CA ALA A 101 7.81 14.75 -0.99
C ALA A 101 7.22 14.16 -2.27
N ALA A 102 7.76 14.51 -3.44
CA ALA A 102 7.32 13.94 -4.71
C ALA A 102 7.57 12.43 -4.78
N ALA A 103 8.72 11.97 -4.27
CA ALA A 103 9.03 10.55 -4.20
C ALA A 103 8.10 9.80 -3.25
N LEU A 104 7.84 10.33 -2.05
CA LEU A 104 6.86 9.77 -1.11
C LEU A 104 5.45 9.72 -1.70
N ALA A 105 5.03 10.79 -2.39
CA ALA A 105 3.73 10.82 -3.06
C ALA A 105 3.63 9.74 -4.15
N ALA A 106 4.70 9.52 -4.94
CA ALA A 106 4.74 8.46 -5.94
C ALA A 106 4.70 7.07 -5.29
N LEU A 107 5.52 6.83 -4.25
CA LEU A 107 5.51 5.57 -3.50
C LEU A 107 4.12 5.28 -2.91
N GLY A 108 3.50 6.24 -2.24
CA GLY A 108 2.15 6.10 -1.68
C GLY A 108 1.07 5.89 -2.75
N ALA A 109 1.27 6.37 -3.98
CA ALA A 109 0.34 6.15 -5.09
C ALA A 109 0.41 4.74 -5.67
N THR A 110 1.46 3.97 -5.38
CA THR A 110 1.59 2.57 -5.83
C THR A 110 0.69 1.61 -5.06
N LEU A 111 0.26 2.00 -3.85
CA LEU A 111 -0.56 1.18 -2.93
C LEU A 111 0.09 -0.16 -2.52
N ASP A 112 1.40 -0.32 -2.73
CA ASP A 112 2.12 -1.53 -2.35
C ASP A 112 2.53 -1.51 -0.87
N ARG A 113 1.81 -2.28 -0.04
CA ARG A 113 2.05 -2.39 1.40
C ARG A 113 3.47 -2.84 1.76
N ARG A 114 4.20 -3.51 0.85
CA ARG A 114 5.60 -3.93 1.08
C ARG A 114 6.52 -2.73 1.33
N LEU A 115 6.16 -1.54 0.85
CA LEU A 115 6.94 -0.30 1.01
C LEU A 115 6.88 0.32 2.42
N VAL A 116 5.97 -0.11 3.30
CA VAL A 116 5.78 0.49 4.64
C VAL A 116 7.06 0.45 5.47
N SER A 117 7.71 -0.71 5.56
CA SER A 117 8.96 -0.87 6.32
C SER A 117 10.07 0.01 5.73
N HIS A 118 10.20 0.03 4.41
CA HIS A 118 11.20 0.82 3.69
C HIS A 118 11.03 2.32 3.91
N ILE A 119 9.79 2.83 3.84
CA ILE A 119 9.50 4.25 4.10
C ILE A 119 9.75 4.61 5.57
N ARG A 120 9.42 3.74 6.53
CA ARG A 120 9.72 3.97 7.96
C ARG A 120 11.23 4.01 8.24
N MET A 121 12.03 3.27 7.48
CA MET A 121 13.48 3.22 7.64
C MET A 121 14.25 4.39 7.03
N LEU A 122 13.61 5.24 6.19
CA LEU A 122 14.30 6.40 5.59
C LEU A 122 14.89 7.30 6.68
N LYS A 123 16.11 7.78 6.45
CA LYS A 123 16.82 8.62 7.43
C LYS A 123 16.91 10.05 6.92
N TRP A 124 16.41 10.97 7.73
CA TRP A 124 16.53 12.40 7.46
C TRP A 124 17.42 13.07 8.50
N SER A 125 18.16 14.09 8.07
CA SER A 125 18.90 14.97 8.97
C SER A 125 17.99 16.08 9.53
N GLY A 126 18.18 16.43 10.81
CA GLY A 126 17.45 17.52 11.46
C GLY A 126 16.00 17.16 11.78
N GLU A 127 15.15 18.17 11.94
CA GLU A 127 13.75 18.02 12.40
C GLU A 127 12.75 17.88 11.23
N ARG A 128 13.16 17.28 10.10
CA ARG A 128 12.32 17.15 8.89
C ARG A 128 11.03 16.37 9.13
N ASP A 129 11.01 15.44 10.08
CA ASP A 129 9.79 14.72 10.48
C ASP A 129 8.72 15.64 11.10
N GLN A 130 9.09 16.85 11.54
CA GLN A 130 8.16 17.82 12.15
C GLN A 130 7.65 18.86 11.14
N THR A 131 8.02 18.76 9.86
CA THR A 131 7.61 19.70 8.80
C THR A 131 6.51 19.10 7.91
N ASP A 132 6.11 19.83 6.86
CA ASP A 132 5.18 19.31 5.84
C ASP A 132 5.70 18.02 5.19
N LEU A 133 7.02 17.79 5.16
CA LEU A 133 7.59 16.55 4.63
C LEU A 133 7.25 15.34 5.50
N GLY A 134 7.27 15.49 6.83
CA GLY A 134 6.81 14.45 7.76
C GLY A 134 5.33 14.12 7.56
N LEU A 135 4.51 15.13 7.28
CA LEU A 135 3.09 14.92 6.95
C LEU A 135 2.92 14.18 5.61
N GLU A 136 3.75 14.46 4.61
CA GLU A 136 3.72 13.71 3.34
C GLU A 136 4.14 12.25 3.52
N ARG A 137 5.09 11.97 4.43
CA ARG A 137 5.46 10.60 4.80
C ARG A 137 4.31 9.86 5.47
N ALA A 138 3.65 10.47 6.45
CA ALA A 138 2.46 9.92 7.07
C ALA A 138 1.34 9.67 6.05
N ARG A 139 1.12 10.62 5.13
CA ARG A 139 0.16 10.46 4.04
C ARG A 139 0.51 9.27 3.15
N ALA A 140 1.77 9.12 2.74
CA ALA A 140 2.22 7.97 1.95
C ALA A 140 2.00 6.66 2.71
N LEU A 141 2.41 6.58 3.97
CA LEU A 141 2.25 5.40 4.83
C LEU A 141 0.79 4.98 5.00
N ILE A 142 -0.13 5.91 5.24
CA ILE A 142 -1.57 5.60 5.35
C ILE A 142 -2.12 5.04 4.03
N ARG A 143 -1.72 5.59 2.88
CA ARG A 143 -2.13 5.04 1.57
C ARG A 143 -1.63 3.61 1.37
N LEU A 144 -0.50 3.27 1.96
CA LEU A 144 0.07 1.92 1.98
C LEU A 144 -0.51 1.04 3.12
N GLY A 145 -1.54 1.52 3.81
CA GLY A 145 -2.25 0.77 4.85
C GLY A 145 -1.60 0.81 6.23
N ASP A 146 -0.68 1.73 6.49
CA ASP A 146 -0.15 1.98 7.83
C ASP A 146 -1.01 3.03 8.56
N TRP A 147 -2.04 2.54 9.24
CA TRP A 147 -3.03 3.36 9.93
C TRP A 147 -2.48 4.02 11.22
N SER A 148 -1.31 3.60 11.69
CA SER A 148 -0.68 4.16 12.89
C SER A 148 -0.29 5.63 12.75
N GLU A 149 -0.27 6.14 11.52
CA GLU A 149 0.08 7.52 11.16
C GLU A 149 -1.12 8.49 11.19
N ILE A 150 -2.36 7.99 11.37
CA ILE A 150 -3.55 8.85 11.49
C ILE A 150 -3.41 9.97 12.53
N PRO A 151 -2.91 9.71 13.76
CA PRO A 151 -2.69 10.76 14.75
C PRO A 151 -1.80 11.91 14.27
N LEU A 152 -0.81 11.64 13.41
CA LEU A 152 0.08 12.67 12.90
C LEU A 152 -0.67 13.60 11.93
N LEU A 153 -1.50 13.05 11.05
CA LEU A 153 -2.34 13.87 10.17
C LEU A 153 -3.43 14.63 10.93
N ILE A 154 -4.05 14.03 11.96
CA ILE A 154 -4.98 14.74 12.84
C ILE A 154 -4.30 15.94 13.50
N ARG A 155 -3.04 15.79 13.94
CA ARG A 155 -2.25 16.91 14.46
C ARG A 155 -2.04 17.99 13.40
N GLY A 156 -1.78 17.62 12.15
CA GLY A 156 -1.63 18.56 11.03
C GLY A 156 -2.87 19.43 10.75
N LEU A 157 -4.08 18.98 11.15
CA LEU A 157 -5.29 19.80 11.10
C LEU A 157 -5.23 21.05 12.00
N ARG A 158 -4.31 21.08 12.98
CA ARG A 158 -4.07 22.21 13.89
C ARG A 158 -3.08 23.23 13.33
N ASP A 159 -2.44 22.97 12.18
CA ASP A 159 -1.43 23.86 11.60
C ASP A 159 -2.00 25.25 11.28
N GLY A 160 -1.18 26.30 11.43
CA GLY A 160 -1.55 27.68 11.14
C GLY A 160 -1.82 27.94 9.65
N ARG A 161 -1.19 27.17 8.76
CA ARG A 161 -1.29 27.30 7.31
C ARG A 161 -2.47 26.51 6.77
N ILE A 162 -3.32 27.18 6.01
CA ILE A 162 -4.51 26.57 5.38
C ILE A 162 -4.15 25.39 4.48
N TYR A 163 -3.03 25.50 3.75
CA TYR A 163 -2.59 24.46 2.83
C TYR A 163 -2.27 23.15 3.54
N THR A 164 -1.50 23.20 4.62
CA THR A 164 -1.17 22.03 5.45
C THR A 164 -2.43 21.38 6.04
N ARG A 165 -3.38 22.19 6.55
CA ARG A 165 -4.66 21.68 7.04
C ARG A 165 -5.47 20.97 5.95
N ALA A 166 -5.53 21.54 4.75
CA ALA A 166 -6.26 20.96 3.62
C ALA A 166 -5.63 19.63 3.17
N LEU A 167 -4.30 19.57 3.07
CA LEU A 167 -3.58 18.33 2.74
C LEU A 167 -3.86 17.21 3.75
N CYS A 168 -3.80 17.52 5.05
CA CYS A 168 -4.08 16.53 6.10
C CYS A 168 -5.54 16.05 6.05
N LEU A 169 -6.49 16.97 5.83
CA LEU A 169 -7.91 16.60 5.67
C LEU A 169 -8.11 15.71 4.45
N ASP A 170 -7.53 16.06 3.31
CA ASP A 170 -7.68 15.29 2.07
C ASP A 170 -7.12 13.88 2.23
N ALA A 171 -5.95 13.73 2.86
CA ALA A 171 -5.34 12.44 3.16
C ALA A 171 -6.20 11.61 4.13
N LEU A 172 -6.70 12.23 5.21
CA LEU A 172 -7.60 11.56 6.15
C LEU A 172 -8.89 11.12 5.46
N ARG A 173 -9.53 11.99 4.66
CA ARG A 173 -10.76 11.67 3.92
C ARG A 173 -10.54 10.58 2.89
N GLU A 174 -9.42 10.61 2.18
CA GLU A 174 -9.09 9.58 1.19
C GLU A 174 -8.96 8.20 1.84
N ALA A 175 -8.32 8.11 3.00
CA ALA A 175 -8.11 6.85 3.71
C ALA A 175 -9.36 6.37 4.45
N THR A 176 -10.04 7.27 5.16
CA THR A 176 -11.10 6.92 6.12
C THR A 176 -12.50 7.07 5.56
N HIS A 177 -12.66 7.80 4.45
CA HIS A 177 -13.94 8.31 3.94
C HIS A 177 -14.70 9.24 4.92
N GLU A 178 -14.03 9.72 5.97
CA GLU A 178 -14.59 10.62 6.97
C GLU A 178 -14.13 12.06 6.78
N THR A 179 -14.92 13.01 7.27
CA THR A 179 -14.57 14.45 7.26
C THR A 179 -14.75 15.12 8.62
N HIS A 180 -15.59 14.54 9.49
CA HIS A 180 -16.00 15.08 10.79
C HIS A 180 -16.35 16.58 10.77
N GLY A 181 -16.90 17.06 9.65
CA GLY A 181 -17.29 18.46 9.46
C GLY A 181 -16.12 19.45 9.60
N PHE A 182 -14.89 19.02 9.31
CA PHE A 182 -13.73 19.90 9.33
C PHE A 182 -13.69 20.76 8.07
N ASP A 183 -13.64 22.08 8.24
CA ASP A 183 -13.35 23.03 7.16
C ASP A 183 -12.00 23.72 7.45
N PRO A 184 -10.98 23.56 6.58
CA PRO A 184 -9.68 24.21 6.74
C PRO A 184 -9.76 25.75 6.83
N ARG A 185 -10.81 26.39 6.28
CA ARG A 185 -10.99 27.85 6.27
C ARG A 185 -11.73 28.40 7.48
N SER A 186 -12.50 27.56 8.18
CA SER A 186 -13.29 27.97 9.34
C SER A 186 -12.43 28.49 10.49
N ASP A 187 -13.02 29.24 11.42
CA ASP A 187 -12.34 29.79 12.59
C ASP A 187 -11.71 28.72 13.49
N ALA A 188 -10.66 29.10 14.23
CA ALA A 188 -9.90 28.17 15.08
C ALA A 188 -10.78 27.40 16.09
N GLY A 189 -11.80 28.06 16.67
CA GLY A 189 -12.73 27.41 17.59
C GLY A 189 -13.63 26.36 16.92
N VAL A 190 -14.06 26.61 15.68
CA VAL A 190 -14.85 25.65 14.90
C VAL A 190 -13.97 24.46 14.50
N ARG A 191 -12.75 24.74 14.01
CA ARG A 191 -11.77 23.69 13.68
C ARG A 191 -11.46 22.82 14.90
N LYS A 192 -11.25 23.42 16.08
CA LYS A 192 -10.95 22.68 17.32
C LYS A 192 -12.00 21.61 17.61
N LYS A 193 -13.29 21.94 17.53
CA LYS A 193 -14.39 20.98 17.74
C LYS A 193 -14.38 19.85 16.72
N SER A 194 -14.10 20.14 15.45
CA SER A 194 -13.98 19.10 14.43
C SER A 194 -12.76 18.20 14.65
N ILE A 195 -11.64 18.75 15.14
CA ILE A 195 -10.45 17.97 15.50
C ILE A 195 -10.71 17.09 16.72
N GLU A 196 -11.44 17.56 17.73
CA GLU A 196 -11.84 16.73 18.88
C GLU A 196 -12.71 15.54 18.43
N ARG A 197 -13.56 15.71 17.41
CA ARG A 197 -14.32 14.60 16.80
C ARG A 197 -13.41 13.59 16.09
N TRP A 198 -12.40 14.07 15.35
CA TRP A 198 -11.37 13.22 14.74
C TRP A 198 -10.62 12.40 15.79
N GLU A 199 -10.18 13.05 16.88
CA GLU A 199 -9.45 12.42 17.97
C GLU A 199 -10.31 11.36 18.67
N SER A 200 -11.58 11.66 18.96
CA SER A 200 -12.52 10.69 19.52
C SER A 200 -12.72 9.49 18.59
N TRP A 201 -12.98 9.75 17.31
CA TRP A 201 -13.19 8.70 16.30
C TRP A 201 -12.00 7.75 16.20
N TRP A 202 -10.77 8.28 16.28
CA TRP A 202 -9.57 7.47 16.26
C TRP A 202 -9.38 6.71 17.56
N ASN A 203 -9.59 7.34 18.72
CA ASN A 203 -9.45 6.67 20.02
C ASN A 203 -10.39 5.47 20.16
N ASP A 204 -11.61 5.57 19.63
CA ASP A 204 -12.58 4.46 19.62
C ASP A 204 -12.11 3.25 18.78
N ARG A 205 -11.18 3.49 17.84
CA ARG A 205 -10.67 2.48 16.89
C ARG A 205 -9.25 2.02 17.18
N ALA A 206 -8.43 2.85 17.82
CA ALA A 206 -7.02 2.57 18.10
C ALA A 206 -6.80 1.36 19.03
N GLY A 207 -7.88 0.86 19.65
CA GLY A 207 -7.89 -0.42 20.36
C GLY A 207 -7.81 -1.66 19.46
N ASP A 208 -8.13 -1.53 18.18
CA ASP A 208 -8.06 -2.62 17.19
C ASP A 208 -6.60 -2.91 16.83
N GLU A 209 -6.17 -4.15 17.05
CA GLU A 209 -4.82 -4.64 16.76
C GLU A 209 -4.47 -4.47 15.26
N PHE A 210 -5.46 -4.55 14.37
CA PHE A 210 -5.28 -4.37 12.93
C PHE A 210 -4.83 -2.95 12.53
N LEU A 211 -5.14 -1.93 13.34
CA LEU A 211 -4.87 -0.53 13.03
C LEU A 211 -3.54 -0.02 13.60
N ARG A 212 -2.79 -0.86 14.32
CA ARG A 212 -1.51 -0.47 14.97
C ARG A 212 -0.26 -0.68 14.09
N GLY A 213 -0.43 -1.29 12.92
CA GLY A 213 0.64 -1.56 11.96
C GLY A 213 1.13 -3.00 11.99
#